data_AF-A0A951ATI0-F1
#
_entry.id   AF-A0A951ATI0-F1
#
_cell.length_a   1.000
_cell.length_b   1.000
_cell.length_c   1.000
_cell.angle_alpha   90.00
_cell.angle_beta   90.00
_cell.angle_gamma   90.00
#
_symmetry.space_group_name_H-M   'P 1'
#
loop_
_entity.id
_entity.type
_entity.pdbx_description
1 polymer ?
#
loop_
_entity_poly.entity_id
_entity_poly.type
_entity_poly.pdbx_seq_one_letter_code
_entity_poly.pdbx_strand_id
1 'polypeptide(L)'
;MVDSPDVAAAKRLLDAAKDAGFSFQRIAPGEDAPLLGIRQSPQWLDEIHLGGFWVPQSCTAIRRRRSSLVVPGGLPVAQRVSGDALTVLYTVVTDWPA
;
A
#
# COMPACT_ATOMS: atom_id res chain seq x y z
N MET A 1 25.10 6.02 -5.80
CA MET A 1 24.86 4.66 -5.28
C MET A 1 23.93 3.97 -6.26
N VAL A 2 24.24 2.73 -6.66
CA VAL A 2 23.36 1.92 -7.52
C VAL A 2 22.39 1.21 -6.58
N ASP A 3 21.09 1.39 -6.83
CA ASP A 3 20.05 0.66 -6.09
C ASP A 3 20.27 -0.85 -6.21
N SER A 4 20.00 -1.60 -5.14
CA SER A 4 19.92 -3.06 -5.25
C SER A 4 18.79 -3.45 -6.21
N PRO A 5 18.84 -4.64 -6.83
CA PRO A 5 17.77 -5.10 -7.73
C PRO A 5 16.38 -5.05 -7.07
N ASP A 6 16.32 -5.34 -5.77
CA ASP A 6 15.09 -5.31 -4.98
C ASP A 6 14.54 -3.88 -4.85
N VAL A 7 15.41 -2.90 -4.59
CA VAL A 7 15.02 -1.49 -4.51
C VAL A 7 14.57 -0.97 -5.88
N ALA A 8 15.21 -1.40 -6.97
CA ALA A 8 14.78 -1.03 -8.31
C ALA A 8 13.40 -1.63 -8.66
N ALA A 9 13.16 -2.90 -8.33
CA ALA A 9 11.86 -3.56 -8.52
C ALA A 9 10.75 -2.87 -7.72
N ALA A 10 11.05 -2.50 -6.47
CA ALA A 10 10.14 -1.79 -5.61
C ALA A 10 9.73 -0.43 -6.13
N LYS A 11 10.69 0.36 -6.64
CA LYS A 11 10.42 1.67 -7.25
C LYS A 11 9.45 1.52 -8.41
N ARG A 12 9.66 0.51 -9.27
CA ARG A 12 8.74 0.21 -10.38
C ARG A 12 7.34 -0.17 -9.92
N LEU A 13 7.22 -1.00 -8.87
CA LEU A 13 5.92 -1.37 -8.31
C LEU A 13 5.24 -0.17 -7.63
N LEU A 14 6.01 0.70 -6.98
CA LEU A 14 5.49 1.94 -6.40
C LEU A 14 4.94 2.87 -7.49
N ASP A 15 5.64 3.01 -8.62
CA ASP A 15 5.16 3.80 -9.75
C ASP A 15 3.93 3.17 -10.40
N ALA A 16 3.90 1.84 -10.57
CA ALA A 16 2.70 1.13 -11.04
C ALA A 16 1.50 1.32 -10.08
N ALA A 17 1.72 1.34 -8.76
CA ALA A 17 0.68 1.63 -7.79
C ALA A 17 0.15 3.06 -7.92
N LYS A 18 1.02 4.05 -8.16
CA LYS A 18 0.60 5.43 -8.45
C LYS A 18 -0.25 5.51 -9.71
N ASP A 19 0.18 4.84 -10.78
CA ASP A 19 -0.58 4.78 -12.04
C ASP A 19 -1.94 4.09 -11.85
N ALA A 20 -2.03 3.13 -10.91
CA ALA A 20 -3.27 2.49 -10.50
C ALA A 20 -4.15 3.34 -9.56
N GLY A 21 -3.77 4.60 -9.27
CA GLY A 21 -4.55 5.58 -8.52
C GLY A 21 -4.17 5.75 -7.04
N PHE A 22 -3.09 5.12 -6.56
CA PHE A 22 -2.60 5.39 -5.20
C PHE A 22 -1.91 6.75 -5.09
N SER A 23 -2.34 7.55 -4.13
CA SER A 23 -1.66 8.76 -3.70
C SER A 23 -0.76 8.45 -2.51
N PHE A 24 0.55 8.66 -2.63
CA PHE A 24 1.52 8.40 -1.57
C PHE A 24 1.97 9.69 -0.89
N GLN A 25 2.06 9.66 0.44
CA GLN A 25 2.61 10.73 1.26
C GLN A 25 3.59 10.18 2.29
N ARG A 26 4.59 10.97 2.66
CA ARG A 26 5.47 10.67 3.80
C ARG A 26 4.75 11.00 5.10
N ILE A 27 4.78 10.08 6.06
CA ILE A 27 4.14 10.27 7.37
C ILE A 27 5.14 10.54 8.51
N ALA A 28 6.43 10.61 8.18
CA ALA A 28 7.50 11.04 9.08
C ALA A 28 8.54 11.88 8.32
N PRO A 29 9.37 12.68 9.01
CA PRO A 29 10.52 13.35 8.39
C PRO A 29 11.64 12.35 8.07
N GLY A 30 12.36 12.58 6.96
CA GLY A 30 13.50 11.77 6.51
C GLY A 30 13.38 11.31 5.05
N GLU A 31 14.50 11.01 4.41
CA GLU A 31 14.54 10.51 3.03
C GLU A 31 13.92 9.11 2.92
N ASP A 32 14.23 8.26 3.91
CA ASP A 32 13.71 6.90 4.09
C ASP A 32 12.48 6.84 5.01
N ALA A 33 11.77 7.96 5.17
CA ALA A 33 10.59 8.00 6.02
C ALA A 33 9.48 7.08 5.49
N PRO A 34 8.68 6.47 6.40
CA PRO A 34 7.56 5.65 6.00
C PRO A 34 6.60 6.36 5.04
N LEU A 35 6.06 5.60 4.10
CA LEU A 35 5.08 6.08 3.12
C LEU A 35 3.70 5.52 3.44
N LEU A 36 2.69 6.38 3.33
CA LEU A 36 1.28 6.01 3.33
C LEU A 36 0.72 6.23 1.93
N GLY A 37 0.31 5.15 1.27
CA GLY A 37 -0.45 5.14 0.03
C GLY A 37 -1.94 5.04 0.31
N ILE A 38 -2.75 5.87 -0.35
CA ILE A 38 -4.21 5.81 -0.26
C ILE A 38 -4.78 5.77 -1.67
N ARG A 39 -5.68 4.83 -1.95
CA ARG A 39 -6.51 4.81 -3.16
C ARG A 39 -7.97 4.71 -2.77
N GLN A 40 -8.79 5.59 -3.33
CA GLN A 40 -10.22 5.60 -3.11
C GLN A 40 -10.94 5.34 -4.43
N SER A 41 -11.74 4.30 -4.47
CA SER A 41 -12.71 4.05 -5.54
C SER A 41 -14.14 4.09 -4.97
N PRO A 42 -15.20 4.00 -5.80
CA PRO A 42 -16.57 4.03 -5.30
C PRO A 42 -16.88 2.87 -4.34
N GLN A 43 -16.26 1.70 -4.55
CA GLN A 43 -16.49 0.50 -3.76
C GLN A 43 -15.41 0.26 -2.70
N TRP A 44 -14.22 0.82 -2.85
CA TRP A 44 -13.06 0.47 -2.02
C TRP A 44 -12.33 1.68 -1.45
N LEU A 45 -11.79 1.50 -0.26
CA LEU A 45 -10.79 2.35 0.38
C LEU A 45 -9.57 1.46 0.65
N ASP A 46 -8.53 1.67 -0.13
CA ASP A 46 -7.28 0.93 -0.02
C ASP A 46 -6.22 1.82 0.64
N GLU A 47 -5.52 1.25 1.61
CA GLU A 47 -4.42 1.91 2.32
C GLU A 47 -3.18 1.01 2.28
N ILE A 48 -2.02 1.61 2.07
CA ILE A 48 -0.73 0.93 2.07
C ILE A 48 0.20 1.69 3.01
N HIS A 49 0.70 1.02 4.03
CA HIS A 49 1.76 1.52 4.90
C HIS A 49 3.08 0.84 4.52
N LEU A 50 4.09 1.62 4.14
CA LEU A 50 5.44 1.15 3.84
C LEU A 50 6.39 1.67 4.91
N GLY A 51 6.75 0.81 5.88
CA GLY A 51 7.59 1.20 7.04
C GLY A 51 9.09 1.29 6.76
N GLY A 52 9.54 0.80 5.60
CA GLY A 52 10.95 0.82 5.17
C GLY A 52 11.39 -0.51 4.56
N PHE A 53 12.30 -0.46 3.59
CA PHE A 53 12.72 -1.65 2.82
C PHE A 53 13.49 -2.69 3.63
N TRP A 54 14.14 -2.25 4.71
CA TRP A 54 15.12 -3.03 5.47
C TRP A 54 14.53 -3.77 6.68
N VAL A 55 13.28 -3.47 7.04
CA VAL A 55 12.63 -4.06 8.21
C VAL A 55 11.61 -5.09 7.73
N PRO A 56 11.81 -6.39 8.01
CA PRO A 56 10.85 -7.42 7.63
C PRO A 56 9.51 -7.17 8.32
N GLN A 57 8.40 -7.47 7.61
CA GLN A 57 7.03 -7.28 8.10
C GLN A 57 6.65 -5.83 8.50
N SER A 58 7.42 -4.84 8.04
CA SER A 58 7.14 -3.42 8.30
C SER A 58 6.09 -2.80 7.38
N CYS A 59 5.65 -3.55 6.37
CA CYS A 59 4.70 -3.09 5.38
C CYS A 59 3.35 -3.77 5.57
N THR A 60 2.27 -3.03 5.33
CA THR A 60 0.90 -3.54 5.43
C THR A 60 0.04 -2.86 4.38
N ALA A 61 -0.81 -3.60 3.70
CA ALA A 61 -1.91 -3.05 2.91
C ALA A 61 -3.25 -3.52 3.46
N ILE A 62 -4.23 -2.62 3.46
CA ILE A 62 -5.59 -2.86 3.92
C ILE A 62 -6.57 -2.41 2.84
N ARG A 63 -7.46 -3.30 2.42
CA ARG A 63 -8.58 -3.02 1.52
C ARG A 63 -9.87 -3.07 2.30
N ARG A 64 -10.56 -1.93 2.38
CA ARG A 64 -11.83 -1.77 3.07
C ARG A 64 -12.93 -1.53 2.06
N ARG A 65 -14.06 -2.23 2.21
CA ARG A 65 -15.21 -2.00 1.33
C ARG A 65 -15.97 -0.76 1.81
N ARG A 66 -16.18 0.21 0.92
CA ARG A 66 -16.99 1.42 1.20
C ARG A 66 -18.48 1.10 1.21
N SER A 67 -18.92 0.07 0.50
CA SER A 67 -20.30 -0.38 0.48
C SER A 67 -20.49 -1.67 1.27
N SER A 68 -21.22 -1.62 2.39
CA SER A 68 -22.36 -2.51 2.66
C SER A 68 -22.81 -2.43 4.11
N LEU A 69 -24.11 -2.15 4.26
CA LEU A 69 -24.95 -2.16 5.46
C LEU A 69 -24.44 -1.35 6.65
N VAL A 70 -25.36 -0.62 7.27
CA VAL A 70 -25.17 0.06 8.55
C VAL A 70 -24.71 -0.96 9.59
N VAL A 71 -23.39 -1.14 9.74
CA VAL A 71 -22.76 -1.84 10.86
C VAL A 71 -22.15 -0.75 11.72
N PRO A 72 -22.61 -0.54 12.97
CA PRO A 72 -21.96 0.38 13.89
C PRO A 72 -20.52 -0.11 14.12
N GLY A 73 -19.50 0.65 13.71
CA GLY A 73 -18.09 0.32 14.02
C GLY A 73 -17.03 0.60 12.94
N GLY A 74 -17.39 0.95 11.71
CA GLY A 74 -16.44 1.32 10.65
C GLY A 74 -16.60 0.51 9.35
N LEU A 75 -15.73 0.77 8.36
CA LEU A 75 -15.75 0.01 7.11
C LEU A 75 -15.18 -1.41 7.34
N PRO A 76 -15.87 -2.47 6.92
CA PRO A 76 -15.35 -3.82 7.06
C PRO A 76 -14.04 -3.98 6.27
N VAL A 77 -13.01 -4.47 6.96
CA VAL A 77 -11.75 -4.88 6.32
C VAL A 77 -12.03 -6.12 5.49
N ALA A 78 -11.96 -5.98 4.17
CA ALA A 78 -12.18 -7.08 3.25
C ALA A 78 -10.91 -7.91 3.08
N GLN A 79 -9.76 -7.25 2.98
CA GLN A 79 -8.47 -7.90 2.83
C GLN A 79 -7.39 -7.13 3.59
N ARG A 80 -6.43 -7.86 4.15
CA ARG A 80 -5.23 -7.32 4.76
C ARG A 80 -4.04 -8.18 4.36
N VAL A 81 -2.95 -7.53 3.97
CA VAL A 81 -1.68 -8.15 3.59
C VAL A 81 -0.60 -7.49 4.42
N SER A 82 0.29 -8.29 5.00
CA SER A 82 1.45 -7.82 5.75
C SER A 82 2.70 -8.53 5.24
N GLY A 83 3.82 -7.83 5.14
CA GLY A 83 5.05 -8.42 4.61
C GLY A 83 6.17 -7.40 4.42
N ASP A 84 7.15 -7.78 3.62
CA ASP A 84 8.09 -6.81 3.05
C ASP A 84 7.41 -5.92 1.99
N ALA A 85 8.11 -4.87 1.58
CA ALA A 85 7.56 -3.90 0.64
C ALA A 85 7.30 -4.48 -0.75
N LEU A 86 8.09 -5.45 -1.23
CA LEU A 86 7.87 -6.07 -2.54
C LEU A 86 6.59 -6.90 -2.54
N THR A 87 6.41 -7.74 -1.52
CA THR A 87 5.22 -8.57 -1.33
C THR A 87 3.96 -7.70 -1.27
N VAL A 88 3.98 -6.66 -0.44
CA VAL A 88 2.81 -5.78 -0.28
C VAL A 88 2.51 -5.00 -1.55
N LEU A 89 3.52 -4.40 -2.19
CA LEU A 89 3.31 -3.62 -3.42
C LEU A 89 2.87 -4.52 -4.59
N TYR A 90 3.46 -5.71 -4.72
CA TYR A 90 3.08 -6.67 -5.76
C TYR A 90 1.60 -7.04 -5.62
N THR A 91 1.18 -7.50 -4.44
CA THR A 91 -0.22 -7.90 -4.20
C THR A 91 -1.20 -6.77 -4.48
N VAL A 92 -0.90 -5.54 -4.08
CA VAL A 92 -1.82 -4.42 -4.33
C VAL A 92 -1.89 -4.06 -5.81
N VAL A 93 -0.78 -4.15 -6.55
CA VAL A 93 -0.76 -3.87 -8.00
C VAL A 93 -1.43 -4.99 -8.80
N THR A 94 -1.24 -6.26 -8.44
CA THR A 94 -1.74 -7.39 -9.22
C THR A 94 -3.15 -7.82 -8.84
N ASP A 95 -3.44 -7.85 -7.54
CA ASP A 95 -4.63 -8.54 -7.01
C ASP A 95 -5.76 -7.57 -6.66
N TRP A 96 -5.47 -6.27 -6.56
CA TRP A 96 -6.46 -5.24 -6.21
C TRP A 96 -6.75 -4.33 -7.41
N PRO A 97 -7.62 -4.76 -8.35
CA PRO A 97 -8.11 -3.88 -9.41
C PRO A 97 -8.89 -2.70 -8.79
N ALA A 98 -8.83 -1.53 -9.45
CA ALA A 98 -9.47 -0.29 -9.01
C ALA A 98 -10.99 -0.43 -8.79
#